data_AF-A0A258QW49-F1
#
_entry.id   AF-A0A258QW49-F1
#
_cell.length_a   1.000
_cell.length_b   1.000
_cell.length_c   1.000
_cell.angle_alpha   90.00
_cell.angle_beta   90.00
_cell.angle_gamma   90.00
#
_symmetry.space_group_name_H-M   'P 1'
#
loop_
_entity.id
_entity.type
_entity.pdbx_description
1 polymer ?
#
loop_
_entity_poly.entity_id
_entity_poly.type
_entity_poly.pdbx_seq_one_letter_code
_entity_poly.pdbx_strand_id
1 'polypeptide(L)'
;MKCIAAVLMFVPALGFAQAAYGPQGQYQGYTQTSPSGMTNVYNAQGQNTQSFQTDNGQTSFYSPQGQYQGTTTAPVTMQPNTTINMPRQVPQAPVVKGW
;
A
#
# COMPACT_ATOMS: atom_id res chain seq x y z
N MET A 1 -28.60 -4.07 36.99
CA MET A 1 -28.24 -2.80 36.31
C MET A 1 -26.81 -2.91 35.81
N LYS A 2 -26.61 -2.62 34.52
CA LYS A 2 -25.41 -1.99 33.93
C LYS A 2 -24.11 -2.81 34.01
N CYS A 3 -23.82 -3.65 33.02
CA CYS A 3 -23.19 -3.28 31.73
C CYS A 3 -21.85 -2.56 31.91
N ILE A 4 -20.74 -3.28 32.13
CA ILE A 4 -19.35 -2.93 31.78
C ILE A 4 -18.61 -4.28 31.92
N ALA A 5 -18.13 -4.97 30.89
CA ALA A 5 -17.14 -4.52 29.94
C ALA A 5 -17.26 -5.36 28.66
N ALA A 6 -17.94 -4.83 27.65
CA ALA A 6 -17.64 -5.22 26.28
C ALA A 6 -16.30 -4.57 25.94
N VAL A 7 -15.20 -5.26 26.29
CA VAL A 7 -13.88 -4.95 25.73
C VAL A 7 -14.02 -5.19 24.24
N LEU A 8 -14.29 -4.10 23.53
CA LEU A 8 -14.41 -4.03 22.09
C LEU A 8 -13.10 -4.56 21.52
N MET A 9 -13.06 -5.85 21.16
CA MET A 9 -12.03 -6.41 20.29
C MET A 9 -12.23 -5.77 18.91
N PHE A 10 -11.79 -4.53 18.77
CA PHE A 10 -11.69 -3.86 17.49
C PHE A 10 -10.47 -4.47 16.80
N VAL A 11 -10.64 -5.63 16.18
CA VAL A 11 -9.65 -6.19 15.27
C VAL A 11 -9.58 -5.20 14.10
N PRO A 12 -8.50 -4.41 13.95
CA PRO A 12 -8.39 -3.54 12.79
C PRO A 12 -8.45 -4.44 11.57
N ALA A 13 -9.45 -4.22 10.72
CA ALA A 13 -9.63 -5.01 9.52
C ALA A 13 -8.33 -4.91 8.70
N LEU A 14 -7.63 -6.03 8.55
CA LEU A 14 -6.27 -6.11 8.01
C LEU A 14 -6.30 -5.71 6.52
N GLY A 15 -6.19 -4.41 6.26
CA GLY A 15 -5.97 -3.88 4.91
C GLY A 15 -4.50 -4.06 4.55
N PHE A 16 -4.22 -4.59 3.37
CA PHE A 16 -2.86 -4.67 2.85
C PHE A 16 -2.53 -3.33 2.20
N ALA A 17 -1.41 -2.72 2.56
CA ALA A 17 -0.94 -1.49 1.94
C ALA A 17 0.50 -1.65 1.44
N GLN A 18 0.78 -1.11 0.26
CA GLN A 18 2.11 -1.16 -0.34
C GLN A 18 2.51 0.23 -0.83
N ALA A 19 3.64 0.74 -0.33
CA ALA A 19 4.21 1.99 -0.81
C ALA A 19 4.76 1.83 -2.23
N ALA A 20 4.69 2.88 -3.04
CA ALA A 20 5.27 3.00 -4.37
C ALA A 20 6.41 4.03 -4.35
N TYR A 21 7.58 3.65 -4.86
CA TYR A 21 8.76 4.50 -5.02
C TYR A 21 9.13 4.54 -6.50
N GLY A 22 9.58 5.70 -6.97
CA GLY A 22 10.13 5.85 -8.31
C GLY A 22 11.54 5.26 -8.44
N PRO A 23 12.11 5.29 -9.65
CA PRO A 23 13.44 4.73 -9.92
C PRO A 23 14.58 5.35 -9.08
N GLN A 24 14.41 6.59 -8.62
CA GLN A 24 15.37 7.31 -7.78
C GLN A 24 15.02 7.24 -6.28
N GLY A 25 14.08 6.38 -5.88
CA GLY A 25 13.66 6.20 -4.49
C GLY A 25 12.69 7.27 -3.97
N GLN A 26 12.21 8.18 -4.82
CA GLN A 26 11.22 9.19 -4.45
C GLN A 26 9.86 8.54 -4.17
N TYR A 27 9.19 8.96 -3.09
CA TYR A 27 7.86 8.47 -2.75
C TYR A 27 6.83 8.93 -3.78
N GLN A 28 6.08 7.97 -4.35
CA GLN A 28 5.05 8.23 -5.36
C GLN A 28 3.63 8.04 -4.81
N GLY A 29 3.49 7.43 -3.63
CA GLY A 29 2.21 7.13 -3.01
C GLY A 29 2.13 5.69 -2.52
N TYR A 30 0.91 5.16 -2.45
CA TYR A 30 0.68 3.80 -1.97
C TYR A 30 -0.60 3.20 -2.54
N THR A 31 -0.65 1.87 -2.54
CA THR A 31 -1.87 1.11 -2.80
C THR A 31 -2.40 0.57 -1.50
N GLN A 32 -3.72 0.46 -1.38
CA GLN A 32 -4.37 -0.13 -0.22
C GLN A 32 -5.53 -1.01 -0.66
N THR A 33 -5.50 -2.27 -0.28
CA THR A 33 -6.56 -3.24 -0.52
C THR A 33 -7.36 -3.44 0.76
N SER A 34 -8.66 -3.15 0.69
CA SER A 34 -9.59 -3.40 1.78
C SER A 34 -9.90 -4.90 1.91
N PRO A 35 -10.40 -5.36 3.06
CA PRO A 35 -10.90 -6.73 3.22
C PRO A 35 -12.03 -7.12 2.26
N SER A 36 -12.74 -6.13 1.68
CA SER A 36 -13.75 -6.37 0.66
C SER A 36 -13.17 -6.64 -0.74
N GLY A 37 -11.84 -6.62 -0.89
CA GLY A 37 -11.15 -6.85 -2.17
C GLY A 37 -11.01 -5.59 -3.05
N MET A 38 -11.50 -4.45 -2.60
CA MET A 38 -11.35 -3.18 -3.31
C MET A 38 -9.94 -2.62 -3.09
N THR A 39 -9.20 -2.39 -4.17
CA THR A 39 -7.87 -1.79 -4.13
C THR A 39 -7.94 -0.33 -4.56
N ASN A 40 -7.36 0.54 -3.75
CA ASN A 40 -7.31 1.98 -3.95
C ASN A 40 -5.86 2.41 -4.18
N VAL A 41 -5.63 3.31 -5.13
CA VAL A 41 -4.32 3.86 -5.46
C VAL A 41 -4.28 5.32 -5.03
N TYR A 42 -3.33 5.66 -4.17
CA TYR A 42 -3.14 7.00 -3.64
C TYR A 42 -1.84 7.60 -4.15
N ASN A 43 -1.85 8.88 -4.50
CA ASN A 43 -0.64 9.63 -4.84
C ASN A 43 0.17 10.00 -3.57
N ALA A 44 1.32 10.64 -3.76
CA ALA A 44 2.20 11.06 -2.68
C ALA A 44 1.54 12.02 -1.67
N GLN A 45 0.50 12.73 -2.10
CA GLN A 45 -0.30 13.65 -1.28
C GLN A 45 -1.46 12.95 -0.53
N GLY A 46 -1.63 11.63 -0.71
CA GLY A 46 -2.71 10.85 -0.09
C GLY A 46 -4.07 10.99 -0.78
N GLN A 47 -4.12 11.53 -2.00
CA GLN A 47 -5.35 11.61 -2.77
C GLN A 47 -5.56 10.31 -3.56
N ASN A 48 -6.79 9.78 -3.54
CA ASN A 48 -7.13 8.66 -4.38
C ASN A 48 -7.10 9.07 -5.86
N THR A 49 -6.40 8.29 -6.67
CA THR A 49 -6.22 8.51 -8.11
C THR A 49 -6.94 7.46 -8.95
N GLN A 50 -7.18 6.28 -8.38
CA GLN A 50 -7.89 5.18 -9.02
C GLN A 50 -8.33 4.16 -7.98
N SER A 51 -9.40 3.42 -8.29
CA SER A 51 -9.75 2.22 -7.56
C SER A 51 -10.09 1.08 -8.50
N PHE A 52 -9.85 -0.16 -8.08
CA PHE A 52 -10.21 -1.33 -8.84
C PHE A 52 -10.49 -2.54 -7.94
N GLN A 53 -11.32 -3.45 -8.44
CA GLN A 53 -11.64 -4.70 -7.75
C GLN A 53 -11.51 -5.84 -8.76
N THR A 54 -10.83 -6.90 -8.35
CA THR A 54 -10.74 -8.13 -9.15
C THR A 54 -11.67 -9.17 -8.54
N ASP A 55 -12.61 -9.66 -9.34
CA ASP A 55 -13.53 -10.74 -8.98
C ASP A 55 -13.62 -11.73 -10.14
N ASN A 56 -13.54 -13.03 -9.83
CA ASN A 56 -13.59 -14.13 -10.81
C ASN A 56 -12.71 -13.94 -12.06
N GLY A 57 -11.51 -13.36 -11.90
CA GLY A 57 -10.57 -13.12 -13.00
C GLY A 57 -10.88 -11.89 -13.87
N GLN A 58 -11.91 -11.11 -13.52
CA GLN A 58 -12.25 -9.86 -14.16
C GLN A 58 -11.94 -8.70 -13.19
N THR A 59 -11.20 -7.70 -13.66
CA THR A 59 -10.92 -6.47 -12.90
C THR A 59 -11.81 -5.34 -13.37
N SER A 60 -12.54 -4.71 -12.45
CA SER A 60 -13.36 -3.51 -12.70
C SER A 60 -12.63 -2.28 -12.18
N PHE A 61 -12.64 -1.19 -12.96
CA PHE A 61 -11.98 0.07 -12.62
C PHE A 61 -13.02 1.15 -12.30
N TYR A 62 -12.66 2.00 -11.35
CA TYR A 62 -13.49 3.10 -10.88
C TYR A 62 -12.64 4.36 -10.77
N SER A 63 -13.27 5.49 -11.09
CA SER A 63 -12.74 6.82 -10.79
C SER A 63 -12.61 7.02 -9.28
N PRO A 64 -11.84 8.02 -8.82
CA PRO A 64 -11.80 8.40 -7.41
C PRO A 64 -13.16 8.76 -6.82
N GLN A 65 -14.13 9.18 -7.64
CA GLN A 65 -15.51 9.46 -7.23
C GLN A 65 -16.40 8.21 -7.24
N GLY A 66 -15.84 7.03 -7.51
CA GLY A 66 -16.56 5.75 -7.53
C GLY A 66 -17.32 5.45 -8.82
N GLN A 67 -17.25 6.31 -9.84
CA GLN A 67 -17.86 6.03 -11.14
C GLN A 67 -17.12 4.91 -11.86
N TYR A 68 -17.84 3.91 -12.36
CA TYR A 68 -17.30 2.81 -13.15
C TYR A 68 -16.66 3.33 -14.46
N GLN A 69 -15.45 2.86 -14.75
CA GLN A 69 -14.65 3.28 -15.91
C GLN A 69 -14.38 2.15 -16.91
N GLY A 70 -14.77 0.92 -16.59
CA GLY A 70 -14.60 -0.23 -17.47
C GLY A 70 -14.03 -1.44 -16.75
N THR A 71 -13.73 -2.47 -17.54
CA THR A 71 -13.27 -3.75 -17.02
C THR A 71 -12.29 -4.44 -17.97
N THR A 72 -11.47 -5.34 -17.43
CA THR A 72 -10.55 -6.19 -18.18
C THR A 72 -10.48 -7.58 -17.57
N THR A 73 -10.24 -8.59 -18.39
CA THR A 73 -9.86 -9.94 -17.95
C THR A 73 -8.36 -10.18 -18.11
N ALA A 74 -7.62 -9.21 -18.68
CA ALA A 74 -6.16 -9.27 -18.72
C ALA A 74 -5.58 -9.08 -17.32
N PRO A 75 -4.48 -9.77 -16.97
CA PRO A 75 -3.83 -9.58 -15.68
C PRO A 75 -3.46 -8.11 -15.43
N VAL A 76 -3.97 -7.54 -14.34
CA VAL A 76 -3.57 -6.21 -13.89
C VAL A 76 -2.32 -6.36 -13.02
N THR A 77 -1.16 -6.05 -13.59
CA THR A 77 0.10 -6.07 -12.86
C THR A 77 0.34 -4.74 -12.19
N MET A 78 0.28 -4.71 -10.85
CA MET A 78 0.90 -3.64 -10.08
C MET A 78 2.35 -4.02 -9.85
N GLN A 79 3.29 -3.23 -10.35
CA GLN A 79 4.71 -3.56 -10.20
C GLN A 79 5.06 -3.48 -8.71
N PRO A 80 5.50 -4.60 -8.08
CA PRO A 80 5.90 -4.56 -6.69
C PRO A 80 7.08 -3.62 -6.55
N ASN A 81 7.03 -2.79 -5.52
CA ASN A 81 8.13 -1.90 -5.20
C ASN A 81 9.30 -2.72 -4.64
N THR A 82 10.25 -3.10 -5.50
CA THR A 82 11.42 -3.92 -5.14
C THR A 82 12.63 -3.11 -4.69
N THR A 83 12.52 -1.78 -4.62
CA THR A 83 13.63 -0.91 -4.19
C THR A 83 13.79 -1.00 -2.67
N ILE A 84 14.58 -1.97 -2.21
CA ILE A 84 15.07 -2.01 -0.82
C ILE A 84 16.09 -0.88 -0.68
N ASN A 85 15.71 0.17 0.04
CA ASN A 85 16.63 1.23 0.43
C ASN A 85 17.57 0.66 1.50
N MET A 86 18.69 0.08 1.10
CA MET A 86 19.71 -0.35 2.04
C MET A 86 20.15 0.89 2.84
N PRO A 87 20.19 0.85 4.19
CA PRO A 87 20.71 1.97 4.95
C PRO A 87 22.11 2.31 4.44
N ARG A 88 22.40 3.60 4.23
CA ARG A 88 23.74 4.06 3.84
C ARG A 88 24.76 3.39 4.77
N GLN A 89 25.73 2.67 4.19
CA GLN A 89 26.83 2.10 4.96
C GLN A 89 27.55 3.26 5.64
N VAL A 90 27.37 3.38 6.95
CA VAL A 90 28.10 4.36 7.74
C VAL A 90 29.58 3.99 7.61
N PRO A 91 30.49 4.93 7.27
CA PRO A 91 31.91 4.65 7.29
C PRO A 91 32.26 4.05 8.65
N GLN A 92 32.77 2.82 8.67
CA GLN A 92 33.26 2.20 9.90
C GLN A 92 34.38 3.11 10.43
N ALA A 93 34.21 3.64 11.65
CA ALA A 93 35.24 4.43 12.28
C ALA A 93 36.56 3.62 12.29
N PRO A 94 37.71 4.21 11.94
CA PRO A 94 38.98 3.51 12.01
C PRO A 94 39.17 2.93 13.41
N VAL A 95 39.46 1.63 13.48
CA VAL A 95 39.87 0.99 14.73
C VAL A 95 41.23 1.59 15.09
N VAL A 96 41.25 2.52 16.04
CA VAL A 96 42.51 2.98 16.64
C VAL A 96 43.07 1.78 17.42
N LYS A 97 44.12 1.13 16.90
CA LYS A 97 44.92 0.22 17.72
C LYS A 97 45.53 1.07 18.83
N GLY A 98 45.11 0.80 20.07
CA GLY A 98 45.68 1.41 21.26
C GLY A 98 47.19 1.16 21.35
N TRP A 99 47.87 2.13 21.96
CA TRP A 99 49.31 2.23 22.26
C TRP A 99 50.00 0.92 22.64
#